data_AF-A0A4P8L2P8-F1
#
_entry.id   AF-A0A4P8L2P8-F1
#
_cell.length_a   1.000
_cell.length_b   1.000
_cell.length_c   1.000
_cell.angle_alpha   90.00
_cell.angle_beta   90.00
_cell.angle_gamma   90.00
#
_symmetry.space_group_name_H-M   'P 1'
#
loop_
_entity.id
_entity.type
_entity.pdbx_description
1 polymer ?
#
loop_
_entity_poly.entity_id
_entity_poly.type
_entity_poly.pdbx_seq_one_letter_code
_entity_poly.pdbx_strand_id
1 'polypeptide(L)'
;MKTRYESAPGRSGNLEVDINFMFRVPLWPVVTSDSHSVGTWRAIGIPVLDRHELAAGKLAALLSRRQVRDLFDSHRILRMKNLDSHRLRIGFMVYGAMNRKDWRTVSSDDVDFDAMDLARRLVPTLRVNAAEVQAEPAEYGERLVRECREGLSAVLPFTDPERAFLDLLLDRGVIDPTLLTADESLQRRIQSQPLLEWKALNVRRHKGLP
;
A
#
# COMPACT_ATOMS: atom_id res chain seq x y z
N MET A 1 -8.56 18.92 -2.79
CA MET A 1 -9.65 19.77 -3.32
C MET A 1 -10.99 19.17 -2.93
N LYS A 2 -11.97 19.97 -2.51
CA LYS A 2 -13.32 19.50 -2.15
C LYS A 2 -14.34 20.17 -3.07
N THR A 3 -15.08 19.38 -3.82
CA THR A 3 -16.09 19.86 -4.78
C THR A 3 -17.46 19.38 -4.31
N ARG A 4 -18.45 20.29 -4.34
CA ARG A 4 -19.84 19.93 -4.07
C ARG A 4 -20.52 19.49 -5.36
N TYR A 5 -21.36 18.47 -5.26
CA TYR A 5 -22.19 18.01 -6.37
C TYR A 5 -23.62 17.74 -5.87
N GLU A 6 -24.58 17.75 -6.78
CA GLU A 6 -25.95 17.37 -6.49
C GLU A 6 -26.18 15.91 -6.93
N SER A 7 -26.70 15.08 -6.04
CA SER A 7 -27.04 13.70 -6.35
C SER A 7 -28.40 13.61 -7.07
N ALA A 8 -28.68 12.49 -7.75
CA ALA A 8 -29.93 12.27 -8.47
C ALA A 8 -31.22 12.54 -7.66
N PRO A 9 -31.29 12.29 -6.34
CA PRO A 9 -32.45 12.65 -5.51
C PRO A 9 -32.47 14.12 -5.03
N GLY A 10 -31.58 14.99 -5.53
CA GLY A 10 -31.48 16.40 -5.14
C GLY A 10 -30.71 16.67 -3.84
N ARG A 11 -30.04 15.66 -3.26
CA ARG A 11 -29.22 15.84 -2.05
C ARG A 11 -27.81 16.32 -2.41
N SER A 12 -27.28 17.29 -1.68
CA SER A 12 -25.89 17.73 -1.86
C SER A 12 -24.90 16.68 -1.33
N GLY A 13 -23.97 16.26 -2.19
CA GLY A 13 -22.83 15.43 -1.85
C GLY A 13 -21.51 16.20 -1.91
N ASN A 14 -20.49 15.66 -1.25
CA ASN A 14 -19.13 16.16 -1.34
C ASN A 14 -18.24 15.13 -2.03
N LEU A 15 -17.41 15.58 -2.96
CA LEU A 15 -16.34 14.81 -3.58
C LEU A 15 -14.99 15.41 -3.15
N GLU A 16 -14.15 14.58 -2.55
CA GLU A 16 -12.79 14.96 -2.17
C GLU A 16 -11.80 14.37 -3.18
N VAL A 17 -10.98 15.25 -3.75
CA VAL A 17 -9.94 14.91 -4.73
C VAL A 17 -8.59 15.25 -4.13
N ASP A 18 -7.73 14.25 -3.96
CA ASP A 18 -6.35 14.42 -3.53
C ASP A 18 -5.40 14.34 -4.74
N ILE A 19 -4.38 15.19 -4.76
CA ILE A 19 -3.39 15.24 -5.82
C ILE A 19 -2.01 15.13 -5.18
N ASN A 20 -1.28 14.08 -5.53
CA ASN A 20 0.02 13.80 -4.95
C ASN A 20 1.14 13.87 -6.00
N PHE A 21 1.97 14.91 -5.93
CA PHE A 21 3.10 15.12 -6.83
C PHE A 21 4.32 14.25 -6.51
N MET A 22 4.34 13.62 -5.33
CA MET A 22 5.45 12.79 -4.86
C MET A 22 5.39 11.37 -5.42
N PHE A 23 4.22 10.89 -5.83
CA PHE A 23 4.01 9.59 -6.49
C PHE A 23 3.83 9.72 -8.01
N ARG A 24 4.54 10.66 -8.64
CA ARG A 24 4.40 10.96 -10.08
C ARG A 24 5.11 9.98 -11.02
N VAL A 25 5.95 9.08 -10.49
CA VAL A 25 6.69 8.08 -11.26
C VAL A 25 6.16 6.69 -10.91
N PRO A 26 5.30 6.07 -11.74
CA PRO A 26 4.87 4.70 -11.52
C PRO A 26 6.03 3.71 -11.64
N LEU A 27 6.07 2.70 -10.78
CA LEU A 27 7.03 1.60 -10.87
C LEU A 27 6.77 0.73 -12.10
N TRP A 28 5.50 0.50 -12.44
CA TRP A 28 5.10 -0.20 -13.67
C TRP A 28 4.21 0.69 -14.54
N PRO A 29 4.10 0.40 -15.85
CA PRO A 29 3.20 1.15 -16.72
C PRO A 29 1.77 1.15 -16.18
N VAL A 30 1.08 2.29 -16.30
CA VAL A 30 -0.33 2.38 -15.95
C VAL A 30 -1.15 1.43 -16.82
N VAL A 31 -2.16 0.83 -16.23
CA VAL A 31 -3.08 -0.10 -16.89
C VAL A 31 -4.40 0.62 -17.13
N THR A 32 -4.98 0.41 -18.30
CA THR A 32 -6.33 0.92 -18.58
C THR A 32 -7.37 -0.01 -17.95
N SER A 33 -8.28 0.54 -17.17
CA SER A 33 -9.39 -0.21 -16.56
C SER A 33 -10.70 0.54 -16.73
N ASP A 34 -11.78 -0.23 -16.90
CA ASP A 34 -13.13 0.30 -16.81
C ASP A 34 -13.63 0.19 -15.37
N SER A 35 -14.58 1.05 -15.00
CA SER A 35 -15.30 0.90 -13.73
C SER A 35 -16.31 -0.24 -13.79
N HIS A 36 -16.77 -0.69 -12.63
CA HIS A 36 -18.05 -1.41 -12.54
C HIS A 36 -19.21 -0.51 -12.99
N SER A 37 -20.23 -1.12 -13.58
CA SER A 37 -21.45 -0.40 -13.97
C SER A 37 -22.25 0.00 -12.74
N VAL A 38 -22.73 1.24 -12.71
CA VAL A 38 -23.68 1.75 -11.73
C VAL A 38 -24.94 2.18 -12.50
N GLY A 39 -25.94 1.30 -12.55
CA GLY A 39 -27.08 1.45 -13.46
C GLY A 39 -26.61 1.46 -14.91
N THR A 40 -26.97 2.50 -15.66
CA THR A 40 -26.54 2.69 -17.07
C THR A 40 -25.17 3.35 -17.21
N TRP A 41 -24.55 3.79 -16.10
CA TRP A 41 -23.29 4.51 -16.12
C TRP A 41 -22.11 3.57 -15.94
N ARG A 42 -21.09 3.73 -16.79
CA ARG A 42 -19.80 3.06 -16.67
C ARG A 42 -18.71 3.99 -17.18
N ALA A 43 -17.68 4.21 -16.37
CA ALA A 43 -16.48 4.89 -16.83
C ALA A 43 -15.61 3.89 -17.58
N ILE A 44 -15.13 4.28 -18.77
CA ILE A 44 -14.36 3.42 -19.67
C ILE A 44 -12.99 4.05 -19.88
N GLY A 45 -11.95 3.22 -19.96
CA GLY A 45 -10.64 3.69 -20.38
C GLY A 45 -9.87 4.49 -19.32
N ILE A 46 -10.11 4.23 -18.03
CA ILE A 46 -9.48 4.99 -16.94
C ILE A 46 -8.06 4.46 -16.70
N PRO A 47 -7.02 5.32 -16.75
CA PRO A 47 -5.67 4.90 -16.38
C PRO A 47 -5.60 4.67 -14.87
N VAL A 48 -5.18 3.47 -14.48
CA VAL A 48 -4.97 3.08 -13.08
C VAL A 48 -3.54 2.58 -12.89
N LEU A 49 -3.00 2.72 -11.68
CA LEU A 49 -1.71 2.15 -11.35
C LEU A 49 -1.75 0.62 -11.48
N ASP A 50 -0.59 0.03 -11.73
CA ASP A 50 -0.44 -1.42 -11.75
C ASP A 50 -0.90 -2.02 -10.42
N ARG A 51 -1.56 -3.18 -10.48
CA ARG A 51 -2.15 -3.83 -9.30
C ARG A 51 -1.12 -4.20 -8.24
N HIS A 52 0.10 -4.56 -8.64
CA HIS A 52 1.18 -4.91 -7.72
C HIS A 52 1.66 -3.66 -6.99
N GLU A 53 1.70 -2.51 -7.68
CA GLU A 53 2.02 -1.22 -7.09
C GLU A 53 0.96 -0.76 -6.09
N LEU A 54 -0.32 -0.86 -6.45
CA LEU A 54 -1.44 -0.57 -5.56
C LEU A 54 -1.41 -1.48 -4.33
N ALA A 55 -1.19 -2.78 -4.53
CA ALA A 55 -1.08 -3.77 -3.48
C ALA A 55 0.08 -3.45 -2.52
N ALA A 56 1.26 -3.20 -3.05
CA ALA A 56 2.44 -2.81 -2.29
C ALA A 56 2.22 -1.54 -1.46
N GLY A 57 1.64 -0.51 -2.06
CA GLY A 57 1.33 0.74 -1.36
C GLY A 57 0.34 0.54 -0.20
N LYS A 58 -0.65 -0.35 -0.38
CA LYS A 58 -1.62 -0.72 0.67
C LYS A 58 -0.95 -1.48 1.82
N LEU A 59 -0.10 -2.46 1.52
CA LEU A 59 0.68 -3.19 2.53
C LEU A 59 1.63 -2.25 3.30
N ALA A 60 2.28 -1.32 2.60
CA ALA A 60 3.14 -0.31 3.23
C ALA A 60 2.33 0.68 4.09
N ALA A 61 1.12 1.06 3.67
CA ALA A 61 0.22 1.91 4.45
C ALA A 61 -0.25 1.21 5.74
N LEU A 62 -0.62 -0.08 5.65
CA LEU A 62 -1.00 -0.91 6.80
C LEU A 62 0.09 -0.87 7.89
N LEU A 63 1.33 -1.15 7.53
CA LEU A 63 2.44 -1.27 8.50
C LEU A 63 2.99 0.07 9.01
N SER A 64 2.69 1.16 8.30
CA SER A 64 3.09 2.52 8.71
C SER A 64 2.04 3.25 9.56
N ARG A 65 0.74 3.03 9.31
CA ARG A 65 -0.35 3.79 9.94
C ARG A 65 -1.30 2.96 10.79
N ARG A 66 -1.24 1.62 10.68
CA ARG A 66 -2.05 0.65 11.42
C ARG A 66 -3.55 1.03 11.47
N GLN A 67 -4.16 1.24 10.30
CA GLN A 67 -5.59 1.56 10.20
C GLN A 67 -6.42 0.31 9.87
N VAL A 68 -7.61 0.19 10.46
CA VAL A 68 -8.54 -0.93 10.27
C VAL A 68 -8.92 -1.15 8.80
N ARG A 69 -9.11 -0.05 8.04
CA ARG A 69 -9.41 -0.12 6.60
C ARG A 69 -8.25 -0.70 5.79
N ASP A 70 -7.01 -0.36 6.15
CA ASP A 70 -5.82 -0.90 5.49
C ASP A 70 -5.66 -2.39 5.81
N LEU A 71 -6.06 -2.86 7.01
CA LEU A 71 -6.08 -4.29 7.35
C LEU A 71 -7.04 -5.05 6.44
N PHE A 72 -8.27 -4.56 6.31
CA PHE A 72 -9.29 -5.19 5.46
C PHE A 72 -8.86 -5.24 4.00
N ASP A 73 -8.37 -4.12 3.46
CA ASP A 73 -7.88 -4.07 2.08
C ASP A 73 -6.69 -5.02 1.88
N SER A 74 -5.72 -5.03 2.80
CA SER A 74 -4.52 -5.89 2.73
C SER A 74 -4.88 -7.37 2.79
N HIS A 75 -5.81 -7.75 3.67
CA HIS A 75 -6.33 -9.11 3.76
C HIS A 75 -6.91 -9.58 2.42
N ARG A 76 -7.71 -8.74 1.75
CA ARG A 76 -8.27 -9.09 0.43
C ARG A 76 -7.21 -9.14 -0.65
N ILE A 77 -6.27 -8.19 -0.65
CA ILE A 77 -5.16 -8.10 -1.61
C ILE A 77 -4.29 -9.36 -1.55
N LEU A 78 -3.92 -9.81 -0.34
CA LEU A 78 -3.07 -10.98 -0.13
C LEU A 78 -3.73 -12.30 -0.60
N ARG A 79 -5.05 -12.32 -0.76
CA ARG A 79 -5.80 -13.47 -1.28
C ARG A 79 -6.08 -13.41 -2.79
N MET A 80 -5.64 -12.35 -3.48
CA MET A 80 -5.79 -12.22 -4.92
C MET A 80 -4.83 -13.17 -5.64
N LYS A 81 -5.36 -14.02 -6.54
CA LYS A 81 -4.57 -15.02 -7.29
C LYS A 81 -3.71 -14.45 -8.41
N ASN A 82 -3.81 -13.15 -8.69
CA ASN A 82 -3.27 -12.49 -9.87
C ASN A 82 -2.16 -11.47 -9.53
N LEU A 83 -1.47 -11.68 -8.41
CA LEU A 83 -0.31 -10.92 -7.98
C LEU A 83 0.95 -11.76 -8.15
N ASP A 84 1.87 -11.27 -8.95
CA ASP A 84 3.25 -11.75 -9.00
C ASP A 84 3.98 -11.38 -7.71
N SER A 85 4.50 -12.40 -7.01
CA SER A 85 5.12 -12.23 -5.69
C SER A 85 6.38 -11.38 -5.75
N HIS A 86 7.18 -11.51 -6.81
CA HIS A 86 8.42 -10.76 -6.97
C HIS A 86 8.14 -9.26 -7.18
N ARG A 87 7.19 -8.91 -8.06
CA ARG A 87 6.75 -7.52 -8.26
C ARG A 87 6.13 -6.94 -7.01
N LEU A 88 5.25 -7.68 -6.33
CA LEU A 88 4.65 -7.23 -5.07
C LEU A 88 5.72 -6.88 -4.04
N ARG A 89 6.73 -7.75 -3.92
CA ARG A 89 7.83 -7.58 -2.97
C ARG A 89 8.73 -6.40 -3.29
N ILE A 90 9.11 -6.19 -4.55
CA ILE A 90 9.85 -4.99 -4.97
C ILE A 90 9.04 -3.72 -4.68
N GLY A 91 7.76 -3.71 -5.07
CA GLY A 91 6.88 -2.58 -4.80
C GLY A 91 6.80 -2.27 -3.30
N PHE A 92 6.67 -3.31 -2.47
CA PHE A 92 6.61 -3.19 -1.02
C PHE A 92 7.90 -2.60 -0.45
N MET A 93 9.06 -3.04 -0.93
CA MET A 93 10.36 -2.48 -0.54
C MET A 93 10.49 -1.01 -0.90
N VAL A 94 10.09 -0.62 -2.11
CA VAL A 94 10.19 0.76 -2.58
C VAL A 94 9.24 1.69 -1.83
N TYR A 95 7.95 1.34 -1.73
CA TYR A 95 6.96 2.13 -0.98
C TYR A 95 7.25 2.17 0.52
N GLY A 96 7.78 1.08 1.06
CA GLY A 96 8.25 1.00 2.44
C GLY A 96 9.47 1.89 2.70
N ALA A 97 10.44 1.87 1.80
CA ALA A 97 11.62 2.72 1.89
C ALA A 97 11.28 4.23 1.83
N MET A 98 10.20 4.62 1.15
CA MET A 98 9.69 6.00 1.14
C MET A 98 9.07 6.46 2.46
N ASN A 99 8.71 5.53 3.36
CA ASN A 99 7.98 5.84 4.56
C ASN A 99 8.82 6.62 5.59
N ARG A 100 8.16 7.35 6.50
CA ARG A 100 8.86 8.08 7.57
C ARG A 100 9.40 7.14 8.66
N LYS A 101 8.69 6.03 8.91
CA LYS A 101 9.12 4.97 9.82
C LYS A 101 10.42 4.34 9.29
N ASP A 102 11.32 3.94 10.18
CA ASP A 102 12.46 3.10 9.82
C ASP A 102 11.92 1.74 9.34
N TRP A 103 11.98 1.51 8.04
CA TRP A 103 11.36 0.34 7.43
C TRP A 103 12.04 -0.97 7.84
N ARG A 104 13.28 -0.92 8.34
CA ARG A 104 14.01 -2.10 8.83
C ARG A 104 13.37 -2.72 10.08
N THR A 105 12.58 -1.93 10.80
CA THR A 105 11.90 -2.33 12.04
C THR A 105 10.53 -2.97 11.80
N VAL A 106 10.06 -2.99 10.55
CA VAL A 106 8.72 -3.49 10.22
C VAL A 106 8.66 -5.01 10.36
N SER A 107 7.62 -5.49 11.05
CA SER A 107 7.32 -6.91 11.27
C SER A 107 5.86 -7.21 10.99
N SER A 108 5.51 -8.47 10.72
CA SER A 108 4.12 -8.94 10.74
C SER A 108 3.43 -8.67 12.08
N ASP A 109 4.19 -8.62 13.17
CA ASP A 109 3.68 -8.32 14.51
C ASP A 109 3.21 -6.87 14.66
N ASP A 110 3.59 -5.96 13.74
CA ASP A 110 3.04 -4.61 13.69
C ASP A 110 1.54 -4.60 13.38
N VAL A 111 0.99 -5.70 12.84
CA VAL A 111 -0.44 -5.92 12.63
C VAL A 111 -1.07 -6.38 13.93
N ASP A 112 -1.12 -5.50 14.93
CA ASP A 112 -1.70 -5.77 16.24
C ASP A 112 -2.93 -4.87 16.44
N PHE A 113 -4.11 -5.44 16.19
CA PHE A 113 -5.39 -4.75 16.28
C PHE A 113 -6.24 -5.42 17.35
N ASP A 114 -6.84 -4.60 18.21
CA ASP A 114 -7.89 -5.07 19.12
C ASP A 114 -9.10 -5.54 18.31
N ALA A 115 -9.46 -6.81 18.44
CA ALA A 115 -10.51 -7.44 17.63
C ALA A 115 -11.89 -6.78 17.84
N MET A 116 -12.15 -6.26 19.04
CA MET A 116 -13.42 -5.60 19.38
C MET A 116 -13.51 -4.21 18.75
N ASP A 117 -12.44 -3.41 18.79
CA ASP A 117 -12.36 -2.11 18.11
C ASP A 117 -12.37 -2.27 16.58
N LEU A 118 -11.73 -3.34 16.08
CA LEU A 118 -11.77 -3.70 14.67
C LEU A 118 -13.20 -3.89 14.19
N ALA A 119 -13.96 -4.72 14.91
CA ALA A 119 -15.32 -5.04 14.52
C ALA A 119 -16.24 -3.82 14.58
N ARG A 120 -16.14 -2.99 15.64
CA ARG A 120 -16.94 -1.76 15.75
C ARG A 120 -16.67 -0.77 14.62
N ARG A 121 -15.42 -0.64 14.16
CA ARG A 121 -15.06 0.31 13.10
C ARG A 121 -15.31 -0.23 11.70
N LEU A 122 -15.19 -1.54 11.52
CA LEU A 122 -15.29 -2.19 10.22
C LEU A 122 -16.75 -2.50 9.85
N VAL A 123 -17.51 -3.14 10.76
CA VAL A 123 -18.87 -3.64 10.48
C VAL A 123 -19.81 -2.58 9.89
N PRO A 124 -19.87 -1.33 10.40
CA PRO A 124 -20.76 -0.31 9.83
C PRO A 124 -20.40 0.12 8.41
N THR A 125 -19.15 -0.11 7.98
CA THR A 125 -18.63 0.35 6.69
C THR A 125 -18.72 -0.72 5.60
N LEU A 126 -18.98 -1.97 5.98
CA LEU A 126 -19.06 -3.08 5.05
C LEU A 126 -20.49 -3.30 4.59
N ARG A 127 -20.68 -3.45 3.28
CA ARG A 127 -21.87 -4.11 2.71
C ARG A 127 -21.70 -5.62 2.88
N VAL A 128 -21.74 -6.12 4.10
CA VAL A 128 -21.53 -7.56 4.31
C VAL A 128 -22.78 -8.32 3.90
N ASN A 129 -22.62 -9.33 3.05
CA ASN A 129 -23.58 -10.42 2.98
C ASN A 129 -23.66 -11.04 4.38
N ALA A 130 -24.87 -11.16 4.94
CA ALA A 130 -25.09 -11.63 6.30
C ALA A 130 -24.32 -12.93 6.67
N ALA A 131 -23.91 -13.74 5.68
CA ALA A 131 -23.12 -14.96 5.85
C ALA A 131 -21.67 -14.77 6.33
N GLU A 132 -20.97 -13.66 6.00
CA GLU A 132 -19.56 -13.47 6.43
C GLU A 132 -19.43 -12.93 7.86
N VAL A 133 -20.49 -12.31 8.41
CA VAL A 133 -20.61 -11.82 9.80
C VAL A 133 -21.37 -12.82 10.70
N GLN A 134 -21.58 -14.06 10.26
CA GLN A 134 -22.20 -15.07 11.13
C GLN A 134 -21.30 -15.49 12.30
N ALA A 135 -19.99 -15.24 12.20
CA ALA A 135 -19.07 -15.37 13.33
C ALA A 135 -19.22 -14.17 14.27
N GLU A 136 -19.00 -14.37 15.58
CA GLU A 136 -19.02 -13.25 16.52
C GLU A 136 -18.04 -12.17 16.03
N PRO A 137 -18.38 -10.87 16.15
CA PRO A 137 -17.57 -9.78 15.59
C PRO A 137 -16.08 -9.83 16.02
N ALA A 138 -15.81 -10.33 17.23
CA ALA A 138 -14.46 -10.57 17.74
C ALA A 138 -13.72 -11.68 16.97
N GLU A 139 -14.34 -12.85 16.76
CA GLU A 139 -13.74 -13.96 15.99
C GLU A 139 -13.42 -13.54 14.55
N TYR A 140 -14.30 -12.73 13.94
CA TYR A 140 -14.05 -12.18 12.61
C TYR A 140 -12.80 -11.29 12.59
N GLY A 141 -12.63 -10.44 13.60
CA GLY A 141 -11.47 -9.56 13.74
C GLY A 141 -10.17 -10.33 13.97
N GLU A 142 -10.18 -11.31 14.87
CA GLU A 142 -9.03 -12.19 15.12
C GLU A 142 -8.61 -12.96 13.86
N ARG A 143 -9.58 -13.48 13.12
CA ARG A 143 -9.32 -14.16 11.84
C ARG A 143 -8.68 -13.23 10.82
N LEU A 144 -9.17 -11.99 10.69
CA LEU A 144 -8.58 -11.00 9.77
C LEU A 144 -7.13 -10.69 10.13
N VAL A 145 -6.83 -10.47 11.42
CA VAL A 145 -5.46 -10.22 11.89
C VAL A 145 -4.57 -11.41 11.59
N ARG A 146 -5.00 -12.62 11.95
CA ARG A 146 -4.24 -13.86 11.73
C ARG A 146 -3.94 -14.09 10.25
N GLU A 147 -4.96 -14.07 9.40
CA GLU A 147 -4.80 -14.31 7.96
C GLU A 147 -3.96 -13.21 7.29
N CYS A 148 -4.06 -11.95 7.76
CA CYS A 148 -3.20 -10.89 7.25
C CYS A 148 -1.74 -11.09 7.66
N ARG A 149 -1.47 -11.48 8.92
CA ARG A 149 -0.10 -11.79 9.39
C ARG A 149 0.50 -12.95 8.59
N GLU A 150 -0.27 -14.01 8.35
CA GLU A 150 0.14 -15.15 7.52
C GLU A 150 0.47 -14.69 6.09
N GLY A 151 -0.39 -13.88 5.47
CA GLY A 151 -0.18 -13.40 4.10
C GLY A 151 1.01 -12.44 3.94
N LEU A 152 1.41 -11.73 5.01
CA LEU A 152 2.61 -10.88 4.99
C LEU A 152 3.91 -11.66 4.79
N SER A 153 3.91 -12.98 4.96
CA SER A 153 5.04 -13.86 4.63
C SER A 153 5.48 -13.76 3.15
N ALA A 154 4.61 -13.26 2.27
CA ALA A 154 4.96 -12.98 0.87
C ALA A 154 6.02 -11.86 0.73
N VAL A 155 6.06 -10.91 1.67
CA VAL A 155 6.92 -9.72 1.61
C VAL A 155 7.84 -9.55 2.83
N LEU A 156 7.65 -10.34 3.88
CA LEU A 156 8.46 -10.38 5.09
C LEU A 156 8.86 -11.83 5.43
N PRO A 157 9.99 -12.07 6.14
CA PRO A 157 11.00 -11.09 6.53
C PRO A 157 11.82 -10.61 5.33
N PHE A 158 12.53 -9.49 5.47
CA PHE A 158 13.44 -9.00 4.42
C PHE A 158 14.63 -9.94 4.22
N THR A 159 14.98 -10.16 2.96
CA THR A 159 16.20 -10.84 2.51
C THR A 159 17.43 -9.96 2.71
N ASP A 160 18.63 -10.54 2.65
CA ASP A 160 19.88 -9.78 2.82
C ASP A 160 20.04 -8.63 1.82
N PRO A 161 19.77 -8.79 0.50
CA PRO A 161 19.82 -7.68 -0.45
C PRO A 161 18.82 -6.56 -0.13
N GLU A 162 17.62 -6.91 0.32
CA GLU A 162 16.58 -5.94 0.70
C GLU A 162 16.96 -5.15 1.95
N ARG A 163 17.60 -5.82 2.92
CA ARG A 163 18.16 -5.15 4.10
C ARG A 163 19.30 -4.22 3.71
N ALA A 164 20.22 -4.70 2.87
CA ALA A 164 21.32 -3.89 2.36
C ALA A 164 20.83 -2.64 1.60
N PHE A 165 19.75 -2.76 0.83
CA PHE A 165 19.10 -1.62 0.17
C PHE A 165 18.61 -0.59 1.19
N LEU A 166 17.93 -1.03 2.24
CA LEU A 166 17.47 -0.14 3.30
C LEU A 166 18.64 0.48 4.08
N ASP A 167 19.69 -0.27 4.37
CA ASP A 167 20.88 0.24 5.07
C ASP A 167 21.62 1.30 4.25
N LEU A 168 21.82 1.07 2.94
CA LEU A 168 22.40 2.10 2.07
C LEU A 168 21.54 3.38 2.04
N LEU A 169 20.23 3.24 1.94
CA LEU A 169 19.34 4.40 1.91
C LEU A 169 19.32 5.14 3.25
N LEU A 170 19.14 4.42 4.36
CA LEU A 170 18.91 5.00 5.68
C LEU A 170 20.20 5.44 6.37
N ASP A 171 21.33 4.81 6.04
CA ASP A 171 22.61 5.12 6.65
C ASP A 171 23.57 5.93 5.79
N ARG A 172 23.47 5.81 4.46
CA ARG A 172 24.33 6.54 3.52
C ARG A 172 23.57 7.52 2.64
N GLY A 173 22.25 7.46 2.59
CA GLY A 173 21.45 8.23 1.64
C GLY A 173 21.74 7.83 0.19
N VAL A 174 22.08 6.55 -0.03
CA VAL A 174 22.34 5.98 -1.36
C VAL A 174 21.15 5.11 -1.76
N ILE A 175 20.59 5.38 -2.93
CA ILE A 175 19.57 4.53 -3.54
C ILE A 175 20.31 3.59 -4.48
N ASP A 176 20.31 2.29 -4.17
CA ASP A 176 20.91 1.27 -5.03
C ASP A 176 19.85 0.24 -5.46
N PRO A 177 19.12 0.49 -6.57
CA PRO A 177 18.06 -0.39 -7.04
C PRO A 177 18.55 -1.77 -7.52
N THR A 178 19.85 -1.94 -7.75
CA THR A 178 20.43 -3.21 -8.22
C THR A 178 20.27 -4.33 -7.17
N LEU A 179 20.13 -3.95 -5.90
CA LEU A 179 19.86 -4.85 -4.78
C LEU A 179 18.41 -5.37 -4.77
N LEU A 180 17.50 -4.75 -5.52
CA LEU A 180 16.08 -5.14 -5.57
C LEU A 180 15.71 -5.87 -6.87
N THR A 181 16.33 -5.53 -7.98
CA THR A 181 15.97 -6.08 -9.30
C THR A 181 17.10 -5.97 -10.31
N ALA A 182 17.15 -6.91 -11.26
CA ALA A 182 18.04 -6.85 -12.43
C ALA A 182 17.44 -6.07 -13.62
N ASP A 183 16.16 -5.67 -13.56
CA ASP A 183 15.52 -4.90 -14.63
C ASP A 183 15.99 -3.44 -14.61
N GLU A 184 16.88 -3.08 -15.54
CA GLU A 184 17.44 -1.72 -15.68
C GLU A 184 16.38 -0.62 -15.88
N SER A 185 15.23 -0.95 -16.48
CA SER A 185 14.13 0.00 -16.65
C SER A 185 13.42 0.28 -15.33
N LEU A 186 13.28 -0.74 -14.48
CA LEU A 186 12.71 -0.61 -13.15
C LEU A 186 13.70 0.06 -12.20
N GLN A 187 14.99 -0.28 -12.29
CA GLN A 187 16.06 0.40 -11.54
C GLN A 187 16.04 1.91 -11.78
N ARG A 188 15.98 2.35 -13.05
CA ARG A 188 15.88 3.78 -13.38
C ARG A 188 14.65 4.45 -12.76
N ARG A 189 13.48 3.79 -12.81
CA ARG A 189 12.25 4.29 -12.19
C ARG A 189 12.39 4.41 -10.68
N ILE A 190 12.94 3.39 -10.01
CA ILE A 190 13.22 3.40 -8.56
C ILE A 190 14.18 4.55 -8.21
N GLN A 191 15.26 4.72 -8.97
CA GLN A 191 16.23 5.79 -8.75
C GLN A 191 15.60 7.18 -8.83
N SER A 192 14.67 7.37 -9.77
CA SER A 192 13.95 8.63 -9.99
C SER A 192 12.76 8.86 -9.06
N GLN A 193 12.57 8.02 -8.04
CA GLN A 193 11.45 8.15 -7.12
C GLN A 193 11.62 9.39 -6.24
N PRO A 194 10.70 10.38 -6.30
CA PRO A 194 10.89 11.67 -5.62
C PRO A 194 11.00 11.55 -4.10
N LEU A 195 10.28 10.61 -3.50
CA LEU A 195 10.32 10.37 -2.05
C LEU A 195 11.62 9.68 -1.63
N LEU A 196 12.17 8.79 -2.47
CA LEU A 196 13.47 8.18 -2.18
C LEU A 196 14.59 9.20 -2.29
N GLU A 197 14.58 10.03 -3.35
CA GLU A 197 15.54 11.13 -3.52
C GLU A 197 15.50 12.10 -2.34
N TRP A 198 14.29 12.49 -1.93
CA TRP A 198 14.09 13.35 -0.77
C TRP A 198 14.62 12.72 0.52
N LYS A 199 14.37 11.42 0.73
CA LYS A 199 14.84 10.70 1.91
C LYS A 199 16.37 10.58 1.91
N ALA A 200 16.96 10.20 0.79
CA ALA A 200 18.40 10.13 0.58
C ALA A 200 19.09 11.47 0.85
N LEU A 201 18.54 12.57 0.33
CA LEU A 201 19.05 13.92 0.59
C LEU A 201 19.01 14.28 2.08
N ASN A 202 17.91 13.97 2.77
CA ASN A 202 17.77 14.26 4.19
C ASN A 202 18.74 13.45 5.05
N VAL A 203 18.94 12.16 4.73
CA VAL A 203 19.93 11.32 5.41
C VAL A 203 21.33 11.91 5.27
N ARG A 204 21.72 12.30 4.04
CA ARG A 204 23.04 12.90 3.79
C ARG A 204 23.24 14.19 4.55
N ARG A 205 22.26 15.11 4.51
CA ARG A 205 22.30 16.36 5.26
C ARG A 205 22.37 16.15 6.76
N HIS A 206 21.59 15.21 7.31
CA HIS A 206 21.55 14.95 8.74
C HIS A 206 22.85 14.30 9.25
N LYS A 207 23.48 13.45 8.43
CA LYS A 207 24.71 12.72 8.79
C LYS A 207 26.01 13.40 8.31
N GLY A 208 25.93 14.55 7.65
CA GLY A 208 27.10 15.25 7.10
C GLY A 208 27.82 14.49 5.98
N LEU A 209 27.08 13.71 5.20
CA LEU A 209 27.60 12.95 4.06
C LEU A 209 27.57 13.79 2.77
N PRO A 210 28.50 13.56 1.82
CA PRO A 210 28.50 14.21 0.51
C PRO A 210 27.23 13.90 -0.31
#